data_AF-M3B7X3-F1
#
_entry.id   AF-M3B7X3-F1
#
_cell.length_a   1.000
_cell.length_b   1.000
_cell.length_c   1.000
_cell.angle_alpha   90.00
_cell.angle_beta   90.00
_cell.angle_gamma   90.00
#
_symmetry.space_group_name_H-M   'P 1'
#
loop_
_entity.id
_entity.type
_entity.pdbx_description
1 polymer ?
#
loop_
_entity_poly.entity_id
_entity_poly.type
_entity_poly.pdbx_seq_one_letter_code
_entity_poly.pdbx_strand_id
1 'polypeptide(L)'
;MPSPTLSQFWWMTPIQFLAALTAGFNSGATGLQAPLTMPILELSSIPAVYRGKQLRHLLTASDKFFPKLNAVSTLSNLVLGVICFLKRKESRVASEKWKFLVLAFGLNFGTTVFTLGYMARLNDLLRELARKIEVDPSDGVAERRFGETQVLWKRGANFRTVIMTSAAAVSIYTLYLDGKYLGMPM
;
A
#
# COMPACT_ATOMS: atom_id res chain seq x y z
N MET A 1 -41.79 -17.18 -13.33
CA MET A 1 -40.91 -17.13 -12.14
C MET A 1 -39.55 -16.62 -12.61
N PRO A 2 -39.02 -15.49 -12.12
CA PRO A 2 -37.65 -15.11 -12.47
C PRO A 2 -36.68 -16.08 -11.79
N SER A 3 -35.77 -16.63 -12.58
CA SER A 3 -34.71 -17.56 -12.21
C SER A 3 -33.80 -17.02 -11.09
N PRO A 4 -33.13 -17.89 -10.32
CA PRO A 4 -32.24 -17.46 -9.24
C PRO A 4 -31.14 -16.55 -9.78
N THR A 5 -30.97 -15.45 -9.06
CA THR A 5 -30.11 -14.27 -9.25
C THR A 5 -28.61 -14.57 -9.17
N LEU A 6 -28.15 -15.60 -9.88
CA LEU A 6 -26.77 -16.07 -9.80
C LEU A 6 -25.77 -15.24 -10.63
N SER A 7 -26.14 -14.13 -11.28
CA SER A 7 -25.26 -13.55 -12.32
C SER A 7 -25.07 -12.04 -12.39
N GLN A 8 -25.74 -11.20 -11.60
CA GLN A 8 -25.73 -9.77 -11.96
C GLN A 8 -24.34 -9.10 -11.85
N PHE A 9 -23.42 -9.65 -11.04
CA PHE A 9 -22.07 -9.09 -10.83
C PHE A 9 -20.96 -10.15 -10.59
N TRP A 10 -21.05 -11.33 -11.20
CA TRP A 10 -20.07 -12.42 -11.02
C TRP A 10 -18.60 -12.00 -11.26
N TRP A 11 -18.38 -10.99 -12.09
CA TRP A 11 -17.07 -10.44 -12.44
C TRP A 11 -16.53 -9.42 -11.41
N MET A 12 -17.38 -8.85 -10.53
CA MET A 12 -16.94 -7.84 -9.54
C MET A 12 -16.13 -8.46 -8.41
N THR A 13 -16.54 -9.63 -7.93
CA THR A 13 -15.90 -10.32 -6.81
C THR A 13 -14.44 -10.70 -7.11
N PRO A 14 -14.09 -11.27 -8.29
CA PRO A 14 -12.70 -11.50 -8.66
C PRO A 14 -11.85 -10.21 -8.70
N ILE A 15 -12.39 -9.11 -9.25
CA ILE A 15 -11.64 -7.83 -9.31
C ILE A 15 -11.44 -7.24 -7.92
N GLN A 16 -12.47 -7.29 -7.07
CA GLN A 16 -12.36 -6.85 -5.67
C GLN A 16 -11.41 -7.73 -4.86
N PHE A 17 -11.38 -9.02 -5.13
CA PHE A 17 -10.45 -9.95 -4.50
C PHE A 17 -9.01 -9.60 -4.88
N LEU A 18 -8.74 -9.34 -6.15
CA LEU A 18 -7.43 -8.86 -6.60
C LEU A 18 -7.08 -7.49 -5.98
N ALA A 19 -8.03 -6.56 -5.91
CA ALA A 19 -7.82 -5.25 -5.29
C ALA A 19 -7.50 -5.33 -3.79
N ALA A 20 -8.20 -6.23 -3.07
CA ALA A 20 -7.98 -6.48 -1.64
C ALA A 20 -6.66 -7.22 -1.39
N LEU A 21 -6.33 -8.23 -2.20
CA LEU A 21 -5.04 -8.92 -2.11
C LEU A 21 -3.88 -7.97 -2.39
N THR A 22 -3.95 -7.17 -3.46
CA THR A 22 -2.88 -6.21 -3.78
C THR A 22 -2.73 -5.16 -2.69
N ALA A 23 -3.82 -4.65 -2.12
CA ALA A 23 -3.77 -3.76 -0.96
C ALA A 23 -3.14 -4.44 0.26
N GLY A 24 -3.51 -5.69 0.55
CA GLY A 24 -2.99 -6.48 1.66
C GLY A 24 -1.51 -6.84 1.52
N PHE A 25 -1.05 -7.23 0.33
CA PHE A 25 0.37 -7.47 0.07
C PHE A 25 1.19 -6.19 0.21
N ASN A 26 0.66 -5.07 -0.28
CA ASN A 26 1.35 -3.78 -0.22
C ASN A 26 1.42 -3.28 1.24
N SER A 27 0.35 -3.47 2.04
CA SER A 27 0.34 -3.12 3.47
C SER A 27 1.25 -4.03 4.28
N GLY A 28 1.21 -5.35 4.04
CA GLY A 28 2.06 -6.33 4.71
C GLY A 28 3.54 -6.13 4.41
N ALA A 29 3.92 -5.88 3.16
CA ALA A 29 5.32 -5.63 2.82
C ALA A 29 5.85 -4.32 3.44
N THR A 30 5.04 -3.26 3.45
CA THR A 30 5.41 -1.99 4.11
C THR A 30 5.46 -2.15 5.63
N GLY A 31 4.48 -2.85 6.19
CA GLY A 31 4.32 -3.14 7.61
C GLY A 31 5.34 -4.14 8.17
N LEU A 32 6.00 -4.95 7.33
CA LEU A 32 7.13 -5.80 7.72
C LEU A 32 8.47 -5.09 7.50
N GLN A 33 8.60 -4.23 6.49
CA GLN A 33 9.84 -3.49 6.23
C GLN A 33 10.20 -2.50 7.34
N ALA A 34 9.24 -1.78 7.90
CA ALA A 34 9.49 -0.79 8.93
C ALA A 34 9.90 -1.36 10.31
N PRO A 35 9.27 -2.43 10.84
CA PRO A 35 9.62 -3.00 12.14
C PRO A 35 10.62 -4.18 12.08
N LEU A 36 10.81 -4.84 10.94
CA LEU A 36 11.76 -5.96 10.84
C LEU A 36 13.01 -5.58 10.06
N THR A 37 12.85 -5.00 8.88
CA THR A 37 14.00 -4.74 8.00
C THR A 37 14.81 -3.53 8.43
N MET A 38 14.16 -2.41 8.80
CA MET A 38 14.89 -1.21 9.21
C MET A 38 15.67 -1.35 10.53
N PRO A 39 15.16 -2.00 11.60
CA PRO A 39 15.94 -2.18 12.83
C PRO A 39 17.19 -3.06 12.64
N ILE A 40 17.13 -4.07 11.78
CA ILE A 40 18.31 -4.87 11.41
C ILE A 40 19.36 -4.00 10.71
N LEU A 41 18.90 -3.01 9.91
CA LEU A 41 19.75 -2.02 9.23
C LEU A 41 20.17 -0.85 10.13
N GLU A 42 19.91 -0.93 11.44
CA GLU A 42 20.31 0.08 12.43
C GLU A 42 21.26 -0.50 13.50
N LEU A 43 21.50 -1.81 13.49
CA LEU A 43 22.39 -2.48 14.43
C LEU A 43 23.79 -1.87 14.38
N SER A 44 24.27 -1.37 15.52
CA SER A 44 25.60 -0.76 15.68
C SER A 44 26.75 -1.74 15.45
N SER A 45 26.48 -3.04 15.58
CA SER A 45 27.44 -4.11 15.29
C SER A 45 27.71 -4.29 13.79
N ILE A 46 26.88 -3.72 12.92
CA ILE A 46 27.04 -3.81 11.47
C ILE A 46 27.63 -2.49 10.94
N PRO A 47 28.78 -2.51 10.24
CA PRO A 47 29.35 -1.31 9.66
C PRO A 47 28.36 -0.56 8.75
N ALA A 48 28.35 0.77 8.84
CA ALA A 48 27.41 1.64 8.11
C ALA A 48 27.40 1.39 6.59
N VAL A 49 28.55 1.03 6.02
CA VAL A 49 28.69 0.68 4.60
C VAL A 49 27.78 -0.49 4.18
N TYR A 50 27.72 -1.56 4.97
CA TYR A 50 26.89 -2.72 4.65
C TYR A 50 25.40 -2.42 4.84
N ARG A 51 25.05 -1.67 5.90
CA ARG A 51 23.69 -1.17 6.15
C ARG A 51 23.19 -0.32 4.97
N GLY A 52 24.02 0.62 4.51
CA GLY A 52 23.73 1.47 3.36
C GLY A 52 23.55 0.69 2.05
N LYS A 53 24.39 -0.31 1.78
CA LYS A 53 24.27 -1.19 0.59
C LYS A 53 22.96 -1.98 0.57
N GLN A 54 22.64 -2.64 1.68
CA GLN A 54 21.39 -3.40 1.81
C GLN A 54 20.16 -2.49 1.69
N LEU A 55 20.17 -1.34 2.37
CA LEU A 55 19.07 -0.39 2.30
C LEU A 55 18.85 0.12 0.87
N ARG A 56 19.92 0.49 0.16
CA ARG A 56 19.84 0.93 -1.24
C ARG A 56 19.21 -0.13 -2.14
N HIS A 57 19.59 -1.40 -1.96
CA HIS A 57 19.01 -2.51 -2.73
C HIS A 57 17.50 -2.65 -2.44
N LEU A 58 17.12 -2.63 -1.16
CA LEU A 58 15.73 -2.73 -0.73
C LEU A 58 14.87 -1.57 -1.24
N LEU A 59 15.35 -0.33 -1.13
CA LEU A 59 14.64 0.85 -1.64
C LEU A 59 14.47 0.78 -3.15
N THR A 60 15.48 0.29 -3.89
CA THR A 60 15.39 0.15 -5.35
C THR A 60 14.39 -0.92 -5.76
N ALA A 61 14.37 -2.05 -5.06
CA ALA A 61 13.36 -3.09 -5.28
C ALA A 61 11.95 -2.56 -4.95
N SER A 62 11.82 -1.86 -3.82
CA SER A 62 10.57 -1.26 -3.34
C SER A 62 9.95 -0.32 -4.37
N ASP A 63 10.74 0.62 -4.91
CA ASP A 63 10.28 1.60 -5.91
C ASP A 63 9.84 0.93 -7.24
N LYS A 64 10.39 -0.24 -7.58
CA LYS A 64 10.02 -0.95 -8.80
C LYS A 64 8.69 -1.72 -8.68
N PHE A 65 8.43 -2.30 -7.50
CA PHE A 65 7.32 -3.22 -7.28
C PHE A 65 6.07 -2.56 -6.69
N PHE A 66 6.18 -1.78 -5.62
CA PHE A 66 5.00 -1.31 -4.87
C PHE A 66 4.14 -0.28 -5.59
N PRO A 67 4.68 0.67 -6.39
CA PRO A 67 3.84 1.60 -7.14
C PRO A 67 2.89 0.88 -8.10
N LYS A 68 3.37 -0.20 -8.75
CA LYS A 68 2.56 -1.00 -9.68
C LYS A 68 1.42 -1.72 -8.95
N LEU A 69 1.72 -2.34 -7.82
CA LEU A 69 0.70 -3.00 -6.99
C LEU A 69 -0.34 -2.01 -6.46
N ASN A 70 0.10 -0.83 -6.02
CA ASN A 70 -0.82 0.20 -5.56
C ASN A 70 -1.71 0.74 -6.68
N ALA A 71 -1.16 0.91 -7.89
CA ALA A 71 -1.90 1.35 -9.07
C ALA A 71 -3.03 0.37 -9.43
N VAL A 72 -2.76 -0.94 -9.38
CA VAL A 72 -3.79 -1.97 -9.63
C VAL A 72 -4.93 -1.88 -8.62
N SER A 73 -4.62 -1.76 -7.33
CA SER A 73 -5.66 -1.62 -6.29
C SER A 73 -6.45 -0.30 -6.43
N THR A 74 -5.75 0.81 -6.71
CA THR A 74 -6.36 2.13 -6.90
C THR A 74 -7.32 2.14 -8.09
N LEU A 75 -6.86 1.66 -9.24
CA LEU A 75 -7.66 1.65 -10.47
C LEU A 75 -8.86 0.69 -10.36
N SER A 76 -8.64 -0.50 -9.78
CA SER A 76 -9.72 -1.46 -9.54
C SER A 76 -10.82 -0.85 -8.65
N ASN A 77 -10.44 -0.22 -7.53
CA ASN A 77 -11.40 0.42 -6.62
C ASN A 77 -12.14 1.59 -7.28
N LEU A 78 -11.46 2.37 -8.14
CA LEU A 78 -12.09 3.45 -8.89
C LEU A 78 -13.14 2.91 -9.89
N VAL A 79 -12.73 1.97 -10.74
CA VAL A 79 -13.60 1.39 -11.78
C VAL A 79 -14.83 0.74 -11.14
N LEU A 80 -14.63 -0.07 -10.10
CA LEU A 80 -15.72 -0.72 -9.39
C LEU A 80 -16.59 0.30 -8.65
N GLY A 81 -16.00 1.34 -8.07
CA GLY A 81 -16.74 2.42 -7.41
C GLY A 81 -17.67 3.15 -8.37
N VAL A 82 -17.19 3.48 -9.58
CA VAL A 82 -18.01 4.09 -10.64
C VAL A 82 -19.13 3.16 -11.08
N ILE A 83 -18.83 1.88 -11.34
CA ILE A 83 -19.84 0.92 -11.79
C ILE A 83 -20.92 0.69 -10.70
N CYS A 84 -20.51 0.51 -9.43
CA CYS A 84 -21.45 0.41 -8.32
C CYS A 84 -22.29 1.67 -8.18
N PHE A 85 -21.70 2.85 -8.37
CA PHE A 85 -22.44 4.11 -8.32
C PHE A 85 -23.49 4.16 -9.44
N LEU A 86 -23.15 3.83 -10.68
CA LEU A 86 -24.11 3.82 -11.80
C LEU A 86 -25.24 2.80 -11.58
N LYS A 87 -24.91 1.63 -11.03
CA LYS A 87 -25.85 0.53 -10.77
C LYS A 87 -26.52 0.57 -9.40
N ARG A 88 -26.32 1.63 -8.61
CA ARG A 88 -26.82 1.74 -7.23
C ARG A 88 -28.34 1.60 -7.08
N LYS A 89 -29.12 1.95 -8.11
CA LYS A 89 -30.59 1.83 -8.10
C LYS A 89 -31.08 0.45 -8.54
N GLU A 90 -30.23 -0.31 -9.22
CA GLU A 90 -30.54 -1.64 -9.77
C GLU A 90 -30.12 -2.77 -8.81
N SER A 91 -29.19 -2.50 -7.90
CA SER A 91 -28.66 -3.49 -6.96
C SER A 91 -28.39 -2.90 -5.58
N ARG A 92 -28.94 -3.56 -4.56
CA ARG A 92 -28.69 -3.26 -3.14
C ARG A 92 -27.21 -3.37 -2.78
N VAL A 93 -26.52 -4.36 -3.36
CA VAL A 93 -25.06 -4.56 -3.18
C VAL A 93 -24.30 -3.36 -3.72
N ALA A 94 -24.63 -2.91 -4.93
CA ALA A 94 -24.00 -1.75 -5.54
C ALA A 94 -24.25 -0.45 -4.75
N SER A 95 -25.47 -0.28 -4.21
CA SER A 95 -25.86 0.87 -3.38
C SER A 95 -25.06 1.02 -2.09
N GLU A 96 -24.77 -0.10 -1.43
CA GLU A 96 -23.96 -0.10 -0.21
C GLU A 96 -22.46 0.01 -0.51
N LYS A 97 -21.99 -0.68 -1.55
CA LYS A 97 -20.56 -0.81 -1.85
C LYS A 97 -19.89 0.45 -2.35
N TRP A 98 -20.57 1.26 -3.17
CA TRP A 98 -19.89 2.34 -3.88
C TRP A 98 -19.18 3.32 -2.94
N LYS A 99 -19.74 3.60 -1.76
CA LYS A 99 -19.16 4.47 -0.74
C LYS A 99 -17.82 3.92 -0.23
N PHE A 100 -17.78 2.62 0.06
CA PHE A 100 -16.58 1.94 0.54
C PHE A 100 -15.52 1.81 -0.55
N LEU A 101 -15.92 1.55 -1.80
CA LEU A 101 -14.99 1.51 -2.94
C LEU A 101 -14.36 2.88 -3.22
N VAL A 102 -15.15 3.96 -3.15
CA VAL A 102 -14.64 5.34 -3.26
C VAL A 102 -13.72 5.67 -2.09
N LEU A 103 -14.05 5.25 -0.87
CA LEU A 103 -13.17 5.42 0.29
C LEU A 103 -11.84 4.67 0.12
N ALA A 104 -11.89 3.40 -0.31
CA ALA A 104 -10.71 2.59 -0.56
C ALA A 104 -9.84 3.20 -1.68
N PHE A 105 -10.47 3.72 -2.75
CA PHE A 105 -9.79 4.51 -3.77
C PHE A 105 -9.08 5.73 -3.17
N GLY A 106 -9.79 6.53 -2.36
CA GLY A 106 -9.23 7.73 -1.72
C GLY A 106 -8.03 7.43 -0.83
N LEU A 107 -8.09 6.34 -0.04
CA LEU A 107 -6.98 5.90 0.80
C LEU A 107 -5.77 5.42 -0.02
N ASN A 108 -6.00 4.64 -1.08
CA ASN A 108 -4.92 4.19 -1.97
C ASN A 108 -4.28 5.35 -2.76
N PHE A 109 -5.10 6.30 -3.20
CA PHE A 109 -4.62 7.52 -3.85
C PHE A 109 -3.81 8.39 -2.89
N GLY A 110 -4.33 8.63 -1.68
CA GLY A 110 -3.63 9.35 -0.62
C GLY A 110 -2.30 8.71 -0.23
N THR A 111 -2.26 7.37 -0.16
CA THR A 111 -1.01 6.60 0.01
C THR A 111 0.00 6.92 -1.08
N THR A 112 -0.45 6.97 -2.35
CA THR A 112 0.43 7.29 -3.49
C THR A 112 0.99 8.71 -3.37
N VAL A 113 0.13 9.69 -3.11
CA VAL A 113 0.52 11.09 -2.94
C VAL A 113 1.52 11.24 -1.79
N PHE A 114 1.26 10.62 -0.64
CA PHE A 114 2.18 10.64 0.49
C PHE A 114 3.52 9.98 0.15
N THR A 115 3.49 8.84 -0.54
CA THR A 115 4.70 8.11 -0.91
C THR A 115 5.57 8.92 -1.87
N LEU A 116 4.99 9.50 -2.92
CA LEU A 116 5.73 10.29 -3.91
C LEU A 116 6.16 11.65 -3.37
N GLY A 117 5.31 12.31 -2.58
CA GLY A 117 5.57 13.66 -2.07
C GLY A 117 6.56 13.69 -0.89
N TYR A 118 6.53 12.68 -0.03
CA TYR A 118 7.31 12.64 1.21
C TYR A 118 8.34 11.51 1.24
N MET A 119 7.90 10.25 1.07
CA MET A 119 8.79 9.09 1.23
C MET A 119 9.86 8.99 0.13
N ALA A 120 9.54 9.31 -1.12
CA ALA A 120 10.50 9.24 -2.23
C ALA A 120 11.72 10.15 -1.99
N ARG A 121 11.50 11.37 -1.44
CA ARG A 121 12.58 12.28 -1.07
C ARG A 121 13.49 11.70 0.01
N LEU A 122 12.91 11.05 1.02
CA LEU A 122 13.67 10.36 2.06
C LEU A 122 14.45 9.16 1.48
N ASN A 123 13.86 8.41 0.55
CA ASN A 123 14.54 7.30 -0.14
C ASN A 123 15.78 7.82 -0.88
N ASP A 124 15.66 8.94 -1.60
CA ASP A 124 16.76 9.53 -2.36
C ASP A 124 17.87 10.06 -1.43
N LEU A 125 17.50 10.72 -0.33
CA LEU A 125 18.45 11.16 0.69
C LEU A 125 19.20 9.98 1.34
N LEU A 126 18.49 8.90 1.67
CA LEU A 126 19.10 7.67 2.22
C LEU A 126 20.08 7.05 1.23
N ARG A 127 19.75 7.03 -0.08
CA ARG A 127 20.66 6.52 -1.12
C ARG A 127 21.89 7.39 -1.27
N GLU A 128 21.73 8.70 -1.23
CA GLU A 128 22.85 9.65 -1.32
C GLU A 128 23.80 9.48 -0.13
N LEU A 129 23.26 9.46 1.10
CA LEU A 129 24.04 9.27 2.31
C LEU A 129 24.73 7.90 2.34
N ALA A 130 24.03 6.83 1.91
CA ALA A 130 24.63 5.51 1.77
C ALA A 130 25.80 5.50 0.78
N ARG A 131 25.71 6.25 -0.34
CA ARG A 131 26.82 6.39 -1.30
C ARG A 131 27.99 7.16 -0.70
N LYS A 132 27.74 8.23 0.07
CA LYS A 132 28.80 8.98 0.75
C LYS A 132 29.56 8.13 1.75
N ILE A 133 28.84 7.37 2.58
CA ILE A 133 29.44 6.41 3.53
C ILE A 133 30.22 5.30 2.81
N GLU A 134 29.77 4.88 1.62
CA GLU A 134 30.49 3.89 0.80
C GLU A 134 31.82 4.43 0.24
N VAL A 135 31.87 5.72 -0.11
CA VAL A 135 33.09 6.39 -0.63
C VAL A 135 34.04 6.78 0.49
N ASP A 136 33.51 7.32 1.59
CA ASP A 136 34.27 7.68 2.79
C ASP A 136 33.61 7.07 4.03
N PRO A 137 34.04 5.86 4.44
CA PRO A 137 33.52 5.19 5.63
C PRO A 137 33.84 5.91 6.94
N SER A 138 34.75 6.89 6.93
CA SER A 138 35.14 7.67 8.12
C SER A 138 34.30 8.93 8.32
N ASP A 139 33.39 9.24 7.38
CA ASP A 139 32.48 10.38 7.48
C ASP A 139 31.36 10.14 8.52
N GLY A 140 31.69 10.43 9.78
CA GLY A 140 30.76 10.33 10.90
C GLY A 140 29.56 11.29 10.81
N VAL A 141 29.64 12.36 10.01
CA VAL A 141 28.52 13.27 9.78
C VAL A 141 27.50 12.63 8.84
N ALA A 142 27.96 12.00 7.76
CA ALA A 142 27.11 11.24 6.86
C ALA A 142 26.44 10.06 7.57
N GLU A 143 27.18 9.32 8.42
CA GLU A 143 26.61 8.24 9.22
C GLU A 143 25.52 8.72 10.17
N ARG A 144 25.76 9.81 10.90
CA ARG A 144 24.76 10.38 11.81
C ARG A 144 23.49 10.81 11.07
N ARG A 145 23.64 11.55 9.96
CA ARG A 145 22.51 11.98 9.12
C ARG A 145 21.75 10.79 8.53
N PHE A 146 22.46 9.70 8.19
CA PHE A 146 21.85 8.48 7.68
C PHE A 146 20.92 7.87 8.74
N GLY A 147 21.39 7.73 9.98
CA GLY A 147 20.57 7.25 11.10
C GLY A 147 19.35 8.14 11.40
N GLU A 148 19.55 9.46 11.45
CA GLU A 148 18.45 10.42 11.65
C GLU A 148 17.38 10.30 10.53
N THR A 149 17.83 10.12 9.29
CA THR A 149 16.94 9.94 8.14
C THR A 149 16.20 8.59 8.19
N GLN A 150 16.84 7.51 8.66
CA GLN A 150 16.17 6.22 8.87
C GLN A 150 15.01 6.34 9.87
N VAL A 151 15.18 7.12 10.96
CA VAL A 151 14.12 7.37 11.94
C VAL A 151 12.93 8.11 11.30
N LEU A 152 13.18 9.15 10.52
CA LEU A 152 12.13 9.87 9.80
C LEU A 152 11.41 8.98 8.78
N TRP A 153 12.17 8.15 8.07
CA TRP A 153 11.63 7.18 7.13
C TRP A 153 10.71 6.17 7.81
N LYS A 154 11.13 5.60 8.96
CA LYS A 154 10.30 4.67 9.75
C LYS A 154 8.98 5.29 10.18
N ARG A 155 9.00 6.54 10.65
CA ARG A 155 7.77 7.27 11.02
C ARG A 155 6.83 7.40 9.82
N GLY A 156 7.37 7.79 8.66
CA GLY A 156 6.60 7.86 7.42
C GLY A 156 6.06 6.50 6.97
N ALA A 157 6.87 5.44 7.06
CA ALA A 157 6.48 4.08 6.71
C ALA A 157 5.37 3.53 7.62
N ASN A 158 5.41 3.83 8.92
CA ASN A 158 4.36 3.46 9.87
C ASN A 158 3.05 4.19 9.55
N PHE A 159 3.10 5.50 9.30
CA PHE A 159 1.93 6.26 8.88
C PHE A 159 1.33 5.72 7.57
N ARG A 160 2.18 5.46 6.58
CA ARG A 160 1.79 4.82 5.32
C ARG A 160 1.11 3.46 5.57
N THR A 161 1.66 2.65 6.47
CA THR A 161 1.10 1.34 6.84
C THR A 161 -0.31 1.46 7.43
N VAL A 162 -0.57 2.47 8.27
CA VAL A 162 -1.91 2.74 8.81
C VAL A 162 -2.90 2.99 7.67
N ILE A 163 -2.59 3.92 6.76
CA ILE A 163 -3.47 4.26 5.62
C ILE A 163 -3.76 3.01 4.77
N MET A 164 -2.71 2.25 4.45
CA MET A 164 -2.83 1.07 3.59
C MET A 164 -3.59 -0.08 4.25
N THR A 165 -3.42 -0.27 5.56
CA THR A 165 -4.18 -1.26 6.33
C THR A 165 -5.65 -0.87 6.39
N SER A 166 -5.97 0.42 6.58
CA SER A 166 -7.33 0.93 6.46
C SER A 166 -7.91 0.69 5.06
N ALA A 167 -7.15 0.96 4.00
CA ALA A 167 -7.59 0.70 2.62
C ALA A 167 -7.88 -0.78 2.36
N ALA A 168 -7.01 -1.67 2.86
CA ALA A 168 -7.20 -3.12 2.79
C ALA A 168 -8.44 -3.57 3.57
N ALA A 169 -8.63 -3.07 4.80
CA ALA A 169 -9.80 -3.40 5.62
C ALA A 169 -11.11 -2.97 4.95
N VAL A 170 -11.17 -1.77 4.39
CA VAL A 170 -12.33 -1.28 3.63
C VAL A 170 -12.57 -2.14 2.38
N SER A 171 -11.50 -2.51 1.65
CA SER A 171 -11.61 -3.38 0.47
C SER A 171 -12.12 -4.79 0.84
N ILE A 172 -11.64 -5.38 1.93
CA ILE A 172 -12.13 -6.66 2.46
C ILE A 172 -13.59 -6.56 2.89
N TYR A 173 -13.98 -5.44 3.51
CA TYR A 173 -15.38 -5.21 3.86
C TYR A 173 -16.29 -5.20 2.62
N THR A 174 -15.82 -4.66 1.49
CA THR A 174 -16.60 -4.74 0.24
C THR A 174 -16.77 -6.17 -0.25
N LEU A 175 -15.79 -7.06 -0.08
CA LEU A 175 -15.94 -8.49 -0.37
C LEU A 175 -16.95 -9.17 0.56
N TYR A 176 -16.93 -8.82 1.86
CA TYR A 176 -17.94 -9.31 2.81
C TYR A 176 -19.36 -8.89 2.37
N LEU A 177 -19.54 -7.68 1.84
CA LEU A 177 -20.83 -7.24 1.32
C LEU A 177 -21.30 -8.05 0.10
N ASP A 178 -20.40 -8.63 -0.71
CA ASP A 178 -20.83 -9.60 -1.75
C ASP A 178 -21.43 -10.85 -1.09
N GLY A 179 -20.70 -11.45 -0.14
CA GLY A 179 -21.14 -12.65 0.56
C GLY A 179 -22.43 -12.46 1.36
N LYS A 180 -22.61 -11.30 1.99
CA LYS A 180 -23.78 -10.97 2.79
C LYS A 180 -25.08 -10.90 1.98
N TYR A 181 -25.00 -10.41 0.74
CA TYR A 181 -26.17 -10.15 -0.09
C TYR A 181 -26.30 -11.13 -1.28
N LEU A 182 -25.36 -12.07 -1.43
CA LEU A 182 -25.46 -13.20 -2.35
C LEU A 182 -26.74 -14.01 -2.02
N GLY A 183 -27.71 -13.99 -2.94
CA GLY A 183 -28.95 -14.77 -2.83
C GLY A 183 -30.12 -14.09 -2.12
N MET A 184 -30.00 -12.83 -1.67
CA MET A 184 -31.14 -12.11 -1.09
C MET A 184 -31.98 -11.42 -2.19
N PRO A 185 -33.32 -11.58 -2.20
CA PRO A 185 -34.20 -10.77 -3.03
C PRO A 185 -34.16 -9.30 -2.59
N MET A 186 -34.53 -8.40 -3.51
CA MET A 186 -34.46 -6.94 -3.33
C MET A 186 -35.07 -6.45 -2.01
#